data_AF-A0A6C0HF62-F1
#
_entry.id   AF-A0A6C0HF62-F1
#
_cell.length_a   1.000
_cell.length_b   1.000
_cell.length_c   1.000
_cell.angle_alpha   90.00
_cell.angle_beta   90.00
_cell.angle_gamma   90.00
#
_symmetry.space_group_name_H-M   'P 1'
#
loop_
_entity.id
_entity.type
_entity.pdbx_description
1 polymer ?
#
loop_
_entity_poly.entity_id
_entity_poly.type
_entity_poly.pdbx_seq_one_letter_code
_entity_poly.pdbx_strand_id
1 'polypeptide(L)'
;MSQIQTKVLKQGTVHPKVISCSFFTFKEAYRAFKKYIDSLNAFLFKLSIIKTIHKHFEIRIYTDDTGKDEALKAAEKYPDVSVIHFDCPEFRDGDGHLGFFGSLVRLLPLFEDHELVWISDIDIHLAYLQEWNFKEDIGFSNQLCYTEVRSQKYAIVLLKFLSKVKFPKQLLTRFLNKFLDGSLKEKIARINDHNKSKPFSPFPYGIDELFVSSSIYDWIKRRDFKICLYLDFLIHELRLFIINNNLTEKYEKIVYQNYIKRLTPIKDSLPAIKNLLRICYTEIVKKNPCAQQYLDILNDPKSLKTSIFPKLLINSSDL
;
A
#
# COMPACT_ATOMS: atom_id res chain seq x y z
N MET A 1 26.31 -3.75 -8.00
CA MET A 1 25.66 -4.77 -7.16
C MET A 1 24.50 -4.13 -6.40
N SER A 2 23.45 -4.89 -6.10
CA SER A 2 22.36 -4.44 -5.21
C SER A 2 22.93 -4.27 -3.80
N GLN A 3 22.69 -3.16 -3.12
CA GLN A 3 23.03 -3.02 -1.69
C GLN A 3 22.25 -4.05 -0.84
N ILE A 4 21.04 -4.39 -1.29
CA ILE A 4 20.18 -5.37 -0.64
C ILE A 4 20.54 -6.77 -1.15
N GLN A 5 20.97 -7.63 -0.24
CA GLN A 5 21.20 -9.05 -0.47
C GLN A 5 19.92 -9.83 -0.13
N THR A 6 19.65 -10.89 -0.88
CA THR A 6 18.46 -11.72 -0.68
C THR A 6 18.81 -13.21 -0.70
N LYS A 7 18.19 -13.99 0.18
CA LYS A 7 18.32 -15.45 0.24
C LYS A 7 16.94 -16.08 0.35
N VAL A 8 16.62 -17.02 -0.52
CA VAL A 8 15.37 -17.79 -0.41
C VAL A 8 15.48 -18.74 0.79
N LEU A 9 14.57 -18.61 1.75
CA LEU A 9 14.46 -19.52 2.91
C LEU A 9 13.45 -20.64 2.64
N LYS A 10 12.36 -20.30 1.94
CA LYS A 10 11.34 -21.24 1.43
C LYS A 10 10.94 -20.79 0.04
N GLN A 11 10.99 -21.70 -0.92
CA GLN A 11 10.48 -21.46 -2.27
C GLN A 11 9.03 -21.94 -2.35
N GLY A 12 8.12 -21.03 -2.70
CA GLY A 12 6.75 -21.34 -3.07
C GLY A 12 6.65 -21.74 -4.55
N THR A 13 5.43 -22.05 -4.99
CA THR A 13 5.11 -22.30 -6.40
C THR A 13 5.37 -21.04 -7.21
N VAL A 14 6.39 -21.07 -8.06
CA VAL A 14 6.77 -19.94 -8.91
C VAL A 14 5.63 -19.64 -9.88
N HIS A 15 5.32 -18.36 -10.05
CA HIS A 15 4.26 -17.89 -10.94
C HIS A 15 4.70 -16.58 -11.62
N PRO A 16 4.30 -16.31 -12.87
CA PRO A 16 4.61 -15.05 -13.56
C PRO A 16 3.96 -13.80 -12.92
N LYS A 17 3.11 -14.00 -11.91
CA LYS A 17 2.41 -12.93 -11.18
C LYS A 17 2.75 -13.05 -9.72
N VAL A 18 3.11 -11.94 -9.09
CA VAL A 18 3.62 -11.91 -7.72
C VAL A 18 2.79 -10.95 -6.88
N ILE A 19 2.40 -11.39 -5.68
CA ILE A 19 2.00 -10.50 -4.59
C ILE A 19 3.18 -10.42 -3.63
N SER A 20 3.63 -9.21 -3.30
CA SER A 20 4.78 -8.99 -2.44
C SER A 20 4.44 -8.16 -1.21
N CYS A 21 4.95 -8.60 -0.08
CA CYS A 21 4.86 -7.91 1.19
C CYS A 21 6.16 -8.04 1.99
N SER A 22 6.33 -7.18 2.99
CA SER A 22 7.44 -7.22 3.95
C SER A 22 6.93 -7.60 5.34
N PHE A 23 7.73 -8.37 6.07
CA PHE A 23 7.43 -8.83 7.43
C PHE A 23 8.68 -8.80 8.30
N PHE A 24 8.75 -7.84 9.21
CA PHE A 24 9.88 -7.61 10.11
C PHE A 24 9.42 -6.79 11.32
N THR A 25 10.27 -6.68 12.33
CA THR A 25 10.16 -5.67 13.39
C THR A 25 11.46 -4.90 13.51
N PHE A 26 11.46 -3.82 14.29
CA PHE A 26 12.64 -3.00 14.54
C PHE A 26 12.69 -2.61 16.01
N LYS A 27 13.86 -2.19 16.48
CA LYS A 27 14.16 -1.94 17.90
C LYS A 27 13.17 -0.99 18.57
N GLU A 28 12.80 0.08 17.88
CA GLU A 28 11.84 1.09 18.35
C GLU A 28 10.43 0.86 17.77
N ALA A 29 9.99 -0.39 17.63
CA ALA A 29 8.68 -0.67 17.07
C ALA A 29 7.54 -0.06 17.91
N TYR A 30 6.68 0.72 17.27
CA TYR A 30 5.51 1.37 17.89
C TYR A 30 4.30 0.43 18.09
N ARG A 31 4.41 -0.83 17.65
CA ARG A 31 3.38 -1.87 17.76
C ARG A 31 4.06 -3.16 18.23
N ALA A 32 3.39 -3.90 19.11
CA ALA A 32 3.83 -5.23 19.49
C ALA A 32 3.95 -6.16 18.27
N PHE A 33 5.05 -6.91 18.19
CA PHE A 33 5.33 -7.78 17.04
C PHE A 33 4.22 -8.82 16.79
N LYS A 34 3.58 -9.29 17.87
CA LYS A 34 2.41 -10.18 17.81
C LYS A 34 1.30 -9.68 16.86
N LYS A 35 1.05 -8.37 16.80
CA LYS A 35 0.05 -7.81 15.88
C LYS A 35 0.42 -8.01 14.41
N TYR A 36 1.71 -7.94 14.07
CA TYR A 36 2.19 -8.21 12.71
C TYR A 36 2.06 -9.70 12.38
N ILE A 37 2.39 -10.60 13.33
CA ILE A 37 2.22 -12.05 13.16
C ILE A 37 0.74 -12.38 12.88
N ASP A 38 -0.18 -11.82 13.65
CA ASP A 38 -1.62 -12.04 13.46
C ASP A 38 -2.10 -11.49 12.10
N SER A 39 -1.57 -10.32 11.70
CA SER A 39 -1.87 -9.72 10.40
C SER A 39 -1.35 -10.57 9.23
N LEU A 40 -0.13 -11.11 9.33
CA LEU A 40 0.44 -12.00 8.32
C LEU A 40 -0.40 -13.28 8.15
N ASN A 41 -0.78 -13.92 9.26
CA ASN A 41 -1.63 -15.11 9.21
C ASN A 41 -3.00 -14.80 8.57
N ALA A 42 -3.61 -13.68 8.96
CA ALA A 42 -4.87 -13.24 8.37
C ALA A 42 -4.72 -12.89 6.88
N PHE A 43 -3.60 -12.29 6.47
CA PHE A 43 -3.30 -11.98 5.08
C PHE A 43 -3.22 -13.24 4.22
N LEU A 44 -2.40 -14.21 4.61
CA LEU A 44 -2.26 -15.46 3.86
C LEU A 44 -3.57 -16.24 3.79
N PHE A 45 -4.33 -16.29 4.89
CA PHE A 45 -5.66 -16.89 4.88
C PHE A 45 -6.62 -16.18 3.91
N LYS A 46 -6.64 -14.84 3.89
CA LYS A 46 -7.47 -14.07 2.93
C LYS A 46 -7.08 -14.38 1.49
N LEU A 47 -5.79 -14.43 1.17
CA LEU A 47 -5.32 -14.72 -0.20
C LEU A 47 -5.67 -16.15 -0.63
N SER A 48 -5.60 -17.13 0.28
CA SER A 48 -5.89 -18.54 -0.04
C SER A 48 -7.37 -18.80 -0.35
N ILE A 49 -8.29 -18.00 0.22
CA ILE A 49 -9.74 -18.16 -0.03
C ILE A 49 -10.26 -17.32 -1.20
N ILE A 50 -9.52 -16.30 -1.63
CA ILE A 50 -9.89 -15.49 -2.80
C ILE A 50 -9.57 -16.28 -4.05
N LYS A 51 -10.60 -16.89 -4.67
CA LYS A 51 -10.46 -17.74 -5.88
C LYS A 51 -9.64 -17.10 -7.00
N THR A 52 -9.68 -15.78 -7.14
CA THR A 52 -8.99 -15.06 -8.21
C THR A 52 -7.51 -14.84 -7.94
N ILE A 53 -7.08 -15.01 -6.69
CA ILE A 53 -5.69 -14.90 -6.26
C ILE A 53 -5.11 -16.29 -6.04
N HIS A 54 -5.82 -17.14 -5.32
CA HIS A 54 -5.42 -18.50 -5.01
C HIS A 54 -5.03 -19.25 -6.30
N LYS A 55 -3.81 -19.80 -6.30
CA LYS A 55 -3.17 -20.51 -7.44
C LYS A 55 -2.85 -19.67 -8.68
N HIS A 56 -3.06 -18.36 -8.64
CA HIS A 56 -2.78 -17.44 -9.76
C HIS A 56 -1.67 -16.44 -9.47
N PHE A 57 -1.05 -16.55 -8.29
CA PHE A 57 0.06 -15.70 -7.85
C PHE A 57 1.05 -16.53 -7.02
N GLU A 58 2.32 -16.16 -7.10
CA GLU A 58 3.30 -16.44 -6.07
C GLU A 58 3.18 -15.34 -5.01
N ILE A 59 3.18 -15.71 -3.73
CA ILE A 59 3.18 -14.74 -2.62
C ILE A 59 4.60 -14.67 -2.06
N ARG A 60 5.23 -13.50 -2.09
CA ARG A 60 6.59 -13.29 -1.59
C ARG A 60 6.58 -12.47 -0.32
N ILE A 61 6.98 -13.11 0.77
CA ILE A 61 7.21 -12.47 2.06
C ILE A 61 8.71 -12.17 2.17
N TYR A 62 9.07 -10.88 2.19
CA TYR A 62 10.42 -10.44 2.48
C TYR A 62 10.58 -10.21 3.98
N THR A 63 11.59 -10.83 4.60
CA THR A 63 11.80 -10.79 6.06
C THR A 63 13.28 -10.71 6.41
N ASP A 64 13.62 -10.19 7.60
CA ASP A 64 15.00 -10.18 8.12
C ASP A 64 15.14 -11.15 9.31
N ASP A 65 16.24 -11.06 10.05
CA ASP A 65 16.49 -11.94 11.20
C ASP A 65 15.46 -11.77 12.32
N THR A 66 14.71 -10.66 12.37
CA THR A 66 13.68 -10.43 13.39
C THR A 66 12.37 -11.17 13.12
N GLY A 67 12.07 -11.50 11.85
CA GLY A 67 10.77 -12.04 11.44
C GLY A 67 10.82 -13.40 10.75
N LYS A 68 12.00 -13.89 10.38
CA LYS A 68 12.15 -15.09 9.54
C LYS A 68 11.45 -16.35 10.07
N ASP A 69 11.54 -16.62 11.36
CA ASP A 69 10.99 -17.86 11.94
C ASP A 69 9.46 -17.86 11.91
N GLU A 70 8.85 -16.72 12.25
CA GLU A 70 7.40 -16.55 12.20
C GLU A 70 6.88 -16.51 10.75
N ALA A 71 7.65 -15.93 9.82
CA ALA A 71 7.32 -15.96 8.39
C ALA A 71 7.33 -17.40 7.84
N LEU A 72 8.36 -18.19 8.17
CA LEU A 72 8.47 -19.60 7.77
C LEU A 72 7.30 -20.42 8.33
N LYS A 73 7.00 -20.25 9.62
CA LYS A 73 5.87 -20.91 10.28
C LYS A 73 4.53 -20.55 9.65
N ALA A 74 4.30 -19.27 9.35
CA ALA A 74 3.07 -18.83 8.69
C ALA A 74 2.94 -19.41 7.27
N ALA A 75 4.05 -19.53 6.54
CA ALA A 75 4.10 -20.00 5.17
C ALA A 75 4.02 -21.53 5.00
N GLU A 76 4.16 -22.32 6.06
CA GLU A 76 4.24 -23.79 6.01
C GLU A 76 3.03 -24.42 5.32
N LYS A 77 1.83 -23.86 5.55
CA LYS A 77 0.56 -24.40 5.03
C LYS A 77 0.22 -23.94 3.62
N TYR A 78 1.03 -23.08 3.02
CA TYR A 78 0.74 -22.40 1.77
C TYR A 78 1.82 -22.72 0.72
N PRO A 79 1.52 -23.58 -0.27
CA PRO A 79 2.50 -24.03 -1.26
C PRO A 79 2.92 -22.94 -2.26
N ASP A 80 2.15 -21.87 -2.39
CA ASP A 80 2.37 -20.70 -3.25
C ASP A 80 3.13 -19.56 -2.54
N VAL A 81 3.47 -19.72 -1.26
CA VAL A 81 4.19 -18.71 -0.48
C VAL A 81 5.69 -18.97 -0.46
N SER A 82 6.46 -18.02 -0.97
CA SER A 82 7.91 -17.92 -0.84
C SER A 82 8.28 -17.02 0.34
N VAL A 83 9.28 -17.43 1.12
CA VAL A 83 9.88 -16.62 2.20
C VAL A 83 11.30 -16.29 1.79
N ILE A 84 11.58 -14.99 1.67
CA ILE A 84 12.86 -14.46 1.20
C ILE A 84 13.47 -13.64 2.33
N HIS A 85 14.61 -14.09 2.82
CA HIS A 85 15.43 -13.31 3.74
C HIS A 85 16.09 -12.16 2.98
N PHE A 86 16.15 -10.98 3.60
CA PHE A 86 16.94 -9.86 3.11
C PHE A 86 17.93 -9.37 4.17
N ASP A 87 19.06 -8.85 3.69
CA ASP A 87 20.06 -8.19 4.52
C ASP A 87 20.65 -7.00 3.76
N CYS A 88 20.78 -5.87 4.45
CA CYS A 88 21.48 -4.69 3.97
C CYS A 88 22.36 -4.17 5.11
N PRO A 89 23.62 -4.63 5.20
CA PRO A 89 24.50 -4.32 6.32
C PRO A 89 24.65 -2.83 6.62
N GLU A 90 24.59 -1.98 5.59
CA GLU A 90 24.67 -0.52 5.71
C GLU A 90 23.50 0.11 6.47
N PHE A 91 22.38 -0.59 6.61
CA PHE A 91 21.15 -0.11 7.26
C PHE A 91 20.68 -1.02 8.39
N ARG A 92 21.61 -1.71 9.05
CA ARG A 92 21.34 -2.66 10.14
C ARG A 92 21.44 -2.00 11.53
N ASP A 93 20.61 -2.44 12.47
CA ASP A 93 20.67 -2.12 13.91
C ASP A 93 20.41 -3.40 14.72
N GLY A 94 21.50 -4.04 15.17
CA GLY A 94 21.46 -5.35 15.83
C GLY A 94 20.92 -6.44 14.91
N ASP A 95 19.88 -7.13 15.38
CA ASP A 95 19.25 -8.25 14.65
C ASP A 95 18.23 -7.77 13.59
N GLY A 96 17.95 -6.46 13.49
CA GLY A 96 17.01 -5.91 12.52
C GLY A 96 17.60 -4.79 11.69
N HIS A 97 16.75 -4.18 10.87
CA HIS A 97 17.10 -2.99 10.09
C HIS A 97 16.60 -1.70 10.73
N LEU A 98 17.22 -0.58 10.33
CA LEU A 98 16.85 0.75 10.81
C LEU A 98 15.41 1.08 10.44
N GLY A 99 14.60 1.34 11.48
CA GLY A 99 13.22 1.81 11.34
C GLY A 99 12.41 1.01 10.32
N PHE A 100 11.93 1.71 9.29
CA PHE A 100 11.10 1.15 8.24
C PHE A 100 11.86 0.79 6.95
N PHE A 101 13.20 0.66 6.98
CA PHE A 101 13.97 0.24 5.80
C PHE A 101 13.39 -1.04 5.16
N GLY A 102 13.00 -2.02 5.98
CA GLY A 102 12.41 -3.28 5.52
C GLY A 102 11.11 -3.11 4.73
N SER A 103 10.47 -1.94 4.71
CA SER A 103 9.31 -1.71 3.84
C SER A 103 9.70 -1.42 2.39
N LEU A 104 10.98 -1.18 2.08
CA LEU A 104 11.45 -1.04 0.70
C LEU A 104 11.60 -2.39 0.00
N VAL A 105 11.89 -3.48 0.71
CA VAL A 105 12.21 -4.77 0.08
C VAL A 105 11.01 -5.46 -0.56
N ARG A 106 9.78 -5.15 -0.12
CA ARG A 106 8.57 -5.59 -0.83
C ARG A 106 8.50 -5.05 -2.26
N LEU A 107 9.25 -3.99 -2.59
CA LEU A 107 9.30 -3.42 -3.94
C LEU A 107 10.26 -4.16 -4.87
N LEU A 108 11.07 -5.10 -4.37
CA LEU A 108 12.08 -5.79 -5.18
C LEU A 108 11.52 -6.48 -6.44
N PRO A 109 10.34 -7.13 -6.41
CA PRO A 109 9.76 -7.73 -7.60
C PRO A 109 9.47 -6.72 -8.73
N LEU A 110 9.34 -5.42 -8.44
CA LEU A 110 9.17 -4.39 -9.48
C LEU A 110 10.38 -4.26 -10.40
N PHE A 111 11.55 -4.78 -10.01
CA PHE A 111 12.78 -4.74 -10.80
C PHE A 111 13.12 -6.08 -11.47
N GLU A 112 12.21 -7.05 -11.38
CA GLU A 112 12.34 -8.40 -11.92
C GLU A 112 11.38 -8.62 -13.11
N ASP A 113 11.55 -9.73 -13.82
CA ASP A 113 10.69 -10.08 -14.95
C ASP A 113 9.43 -10.82 -14.47
N HIS A 114 8.30 -10.09 -14.43
CA HIS A 114 6.98 -10.61 -14.06
C HIS A 114 5.91 -10.04 -14.99
N GLU A 115 4.84 -10.81 -15.26
CA GLU A 115 3.66 -10.32 -15.97
C GLU A 115 2.87 -9.30 -15.14
N LEU A 116 2.82 -9.50 -13.82
CA LEU A 116 2.13 -8.60 -12.90
C LEU A 116 2.74 -8.67 -11.51
N VAL A 117 3.08 -7.51 -10.96
CA VAL A 117 3.53 -7.35 -9.58
C VAL A 117 2.48 -6.58 -8.80
N TRP A 118 2.11 -7.09 -7.64
CA TRP A 118 1.24 -6.44 -6.66
C TRP A 118 2.01 -6.22 -5.35
N ILE A 119 2.23 -4.96 -4.97
CA ILE A 119 2.76 -4.58 -3.66
C ILE A 119 1.63 -4.39 -2.64
N SER A 120 1.72 -5.07 -1.50
CA SER A 120 0.70 -5.04 -0.46
C SER A 120 1.31 -4.95 0.94
N ASP A 121 0.61 -4.24 1.81
CA ASP A 121 0.76 -4.43 3.26
C ASP A 121 0.14 -5.75 3.71
N ILE A 122 0.63 -6.29 4.83
CA ILE A 122 0.08 -7.51 5.44
C ILE A 122 -1.21 -7.23 6.22
N ASP A 123 -1.45 -6.00 6.68
CA ASP A 123 -2.68 -5.62 7.39
C ASP A 123 -3.75 -5.08 6.43
N ILE A 124 -3.61 -5.33 5.12
CA ILE A 124 -4.54 -4.87 4.10
C ILE A 124 -5.95 -5.43 4.30
N HIS A 125 -6.93 -4.57 4.05
CA HIS A 125 -8.33 -4.95 4.08
C HIS A 125 -8.70 -5.80 2.85
N LEU A 126 -9.57 -6.80 3.03
CA LEU A 126 -10.01 -7.71 1.96
C LEU A 126 -10.56 -6.97 0.75
N ALA A 127 -11.11 -5.78 0.97
CA ALA A 127 -11.64 -4.91 -0.06
C ALA A 127 -10.67 -4.61 -1.19
N TYR A 128 -9.40 -4.38 -0.85
CA TYR A 128 -8.36 -4.04 -1.81
C TYR A 128 -7.92 -5.25 -2.63
N LEU A 129 -8.11 -6.45 -2.09
CA LEU A 129 -7.73 -7.74 -2.69
C LEU A 129 -8.73 -8.26 -3.74
N GLN A 130 -9.98 -7.80 -3.72
CA GLN A 130 -11.05 -8.34 -4.57
C GLN A 130 -11.06 -7.80 -6.02
N GLU A 131 -10.38 -6.69 -6.31
CA GLU A 131 -10.39 -6.06 -7.62
C GLU A 131 -9.08 -6.27 -8.39
N TRP A 132 -9.02 -7.36 -9.16
CA TRP A 132 -7.81 -7.81 -9.87
C TRP A 132 -7.88 -7.70 -11.40
N ASN A 133 -9.04 -7.35 -11.99
CA ASN A 133 -9.18 -7.17 -13.44
C ASN A 133 -8.51 -5.86 -13.88
N PHE A 134 -7.19 -5.86 -13.79
CA PHE A 134 -6.28 -4.75 -14.04
C PHE A 134 -5.77 -4.85 -15.47
N LYS A 135 -6.14 -3.86 -16.30
CA LYS A 135 -5.86 -3.89 -17.74
C LYS A 135 -4.72 -2.94 -18.12
N GLU A 136 -4.53 -1.91 -17.33
CA GLU A 136 -3.56 -0.84 -17.52
C GLU A 136 -2.13 -1.32 -17.25
N ASP A 137 -1.15 -0.47 -17.54
CA ASP A 137 0.27 -0.77 -17.35
C ASP A 137 0.65 -0.69 -15.88
N ILE A 138 0.17 0.36 -15.21
CA ILE A 138 0.44 0.66 -13.80
C ILE A 138 -0.86 1.07 -13.11
N GLY A 139 -1.07 0.63 -11.87
CA GLY A 139 -2.22 1.07 -11.08
C GLY A 139 -1.85 1.21 -9.62
N PHE A 140 -2.25 2.31 -8.99
CA PHE A 140 -1.89 2.55 -7.60
C PHE A 140 -2.93 3.35 -6.83
N SER A 141 -2.91 3.16 -5.51
CA SER A 141 -3.70 3.95 -4.59
C SER A 141 -3.16 5.35 -4.47
N ASN A 142 -4.07 6.32 -4.48
CA ASN A 142 -3.78 7.71 -4.17
C ASN A 142 -4.78 8.18 -3.11
N GLN A 143 -4.27 8.74 -2.02
CA GLN A 143 -5.13 9.40 -1.03
C GLN A 143 -5.30 10.86 -1.42
N LEU A 144 -6.52 11.25 -1.80
CA LEU A 144 -6.79 12.67 -2.06
C LEU A 144 -6.58 13.48 -0.78
N CYS A 145 -6.07 14.70 -0.94
CA CYS A 145 -5.67 15.60 0.14
C CYS A 145 -4.44 15.15 0.95
N TYR A 146 -3.85 13.99 0.65
CA TYR A 146 -2.59 13.54 1.24
C TYR A 146 -1.38 14.11 0.48
N THR A 147 -1.34 15.43 0.31
CA THR A 147 -0.29 16.14 -0.47
C THR A 147 0.68 16.93 0.42
N GLU A 148 0.36 17.16 1.70
CA GLU A 148 1.17 18.05 2.54
C GLU A 148 2.58 17.52 2.82
N VAL A 149 2.78 16.19 2.77
CA VAL A 149 4.10 15.55 2.93
C VAL A 149 4.75 15.21 1.59
N ARG A 150 3.94 15.14 0.51
CA ARG A 150 4.35 14.66 -0.82
C ARG A 150 3.89 15.65 -1.88
N SER A 151 4.84 16.39 -2.43
CA SER A 151 4.59 17.50 -3.38
C SER A 151 3.99 17.10 -4.73
N GLN A 152 3.65 15.83 -4.94
CA GLN A 152 3.11 15.30 -6.19
C GLN A 152 1.58 15.36 -6.21
N LYS A 153 1.01 15.73 -7.36
CA LYS A 153 -0.44 15.78 -7.60
C LYS A 153 -1.14 14.46 -7.25
N TYR A 154 -0.54 13.34 -7.65
CA TYR A 154 -1.03 12.00 -7.36
C TYR A 154 -0.01 11.17 -6.58
N ALA A 155 0.36 11.64 -5.38
CA ALA A 155 1.26 10.90 -4.50
C ALA A 155 0.84 9.42 -4.35
N ILE A 156 1.79 8.52 -4.52
CA ILE A 156 1.55 7.08 -4.50
C ILE A 156 1.46 6.63 -3.04
N VAL A 157 0.41 5.87 -2.73
CA VAL A 157 0.20 5.22 -1.43
C VAL A 157 0.29 3.71 -1.61
N LEU A 158 1.15 3.06 -0.81
CA LEU A 158 1.49 1.63 -0.98
C LEU A 158 0.50 0.66 -0.34
N LEU A 159 -0.77 1.07 -0.24
CA LEU A 159 -1.90 0.19 0.05
C LEU A 159 -2.20 -0.74 -1.12
N LYS A 160 -2.14 -0.20 -2.34
CA LYS A 160 -2.30 -0.96 -3.58
C LYS A 160 -1.36 -0.38 -4.62
N PHE A 161 -0.45 -1.19 -5.12
CA PHE A 161 0.37 -0.86 -6.27
C PHE A 161 0.49 -2.09 -7.17
N LEU A 162 0.13 -1.94 -8.43
CA LEU A 162 0.09 -2.95 -9.47
C LEU A 162 0.95 -2.48 -10.63
N SER A 163 1.79 -3.36 -11.17
CA SER A 163 2.60 -3.05 -12.34
C SER A 163 2.75 -4.26 -13.24
N LYS A 164 2.53 -4.06 -14.55
CA LYS A 164 2.97 -4.96 -15.62
C LYS A 164 4.31 -4.52 -16.21
N VAL A 165 4.84 -3.40 -15.73
CA VAL A 165 6.07 -2.78 -16.18
C VAL A 165 7.19 -3.14 -15.21
N LYS A 166 8.31 -3.62 -15.76
CA LYS A 166 9.57 -3.77 -15.04
C LYS A 166 10.28 -2.43 -14.95
N PHE A 167 10.67 -2.05 -13.74
CA PHE A 167 11.41 -0.83 -13.47
C PHE A 167 12.93 -1.07 -13.52
N PRO A 168 13.74 -0.07 -13.89
CA PRO A 168 15.18 -0.17 -13.78
C PRO A 168 15.61 -0.23 -12.31
N LYS A 169 16.38 -1.27 -11.95
CA LYS A 169 16.93 -1.46 -10.60
C LYS A 169 17.73 -0.25 -10.10
N GLN A 170 18.32 0.52 -11.01
CA GLN A 170 19.08 1.73 -10.71
C GLN A 170 18.25 2.80 -9.99
N LEU A 171 16.90 2.77 -10.10
CA LEU A 171 16.04 3.68 -9.35
C LEU A 171 16.21 3.50 -7.85
N LEU A 172 16.17 2.25 -7.37
CA LEU A 172 16.37 1.93 -5.95
C LEU A 172 17.80 2.24 -5.51
N THR A 173 18.81 1.84 -6.29
CA THR A 173 20.22 2.12 -5.97
C THR A 173 20.50 3.62 -5.84
N ARG A 174 19.97 4.44 -6.76
CA ARG A 174 20.15 5.90 -6.68
C ARG A 174 19.44 6.50 -5.48
N PHE A 175 18.27 5.98 -5.12
CA PHE A 175 17.54 6.43 -3.94
C PHE A 175 18.31 6.13 -2.65
N LEU A 176 18.83 4.91 -2.50
CA LEU A 176 19.64 4.53 -1.33
C LEU A 176 20.95 5.32 -1.26
N ASN A 177 21.59 5.61 -2.40
CA ASN A 177 22.79 6.47 -2.41
C ASN A 177 22.48 7.91 -1.97
N LYS A 178 21.35 8.50 -2.41
CA LYS A 178 20.85 9.81 -1.94
C LYS A 178 20.51 9.83 -0.45
N PHE A 179 20.19 8.67 0.10
CA PHE A 179 19.97 8.53 1.53
C PHE A 179 21.32 8.59 2.27
N LEU A 180 22.28 7.77 1.83
CA LEU A 180 23.61 7.67 2.43
C LEU A 180 24.40 8.98 2.38
N ASP A 181 24.30 9.73 1.29
CA ASP A 181 24.96 11.02 1.13
C ASP A 181 24.26 12.19 1.85
N GLY A 182 23.11 11.93 2.50
CA GLY A 182 22.35 12.93 3.24
C GLY A 182 21.44 13.83 2.40
N SER A 183 21.37 13.65 1.07
CA SER A 183 20.53 14.46 0.17
C SER A 183 19.03 14.41 0.50
N LEU A 184 18.58 13.40 1.25
CA LEU A 184 17.18 13.25 1.67
C LEU A 184 16.87 13.76 3.08
N LYS A 185 17.86 14.32 3.80
CA LYS A 185 17.73 14.68 5.23
C LYS A 185 16.52 15.57 5.54
N GLU A 186 16.29 16.62 4.75
CA GLU A 186 15.15 17.52 4.96
C GLU A 186 13.80 16.83 4.74
N LYS A 187 13.70 15.96 3.74
CA LYS A 187 12.47 15.21 3.47
C LYS A 187 12.20 14.21 4.59
N ILE A 188 13.24 13.53 5.08
CA ILE A 188 13.16 12.60 6.21
C ILE A 188 12.70 13.34 7.48
N ALA A 189 13.27 14.51 7.77
CA ALA A 189 12.86 15.33 8.91
C ALA A 189 11.37 15.69 8.84
N ARG A 190 10.89 16.20 7.70
CA ARG A 190 9.47 16.52 7.50
C ARG A 190 8.54 15.32 7.68
N ILE A 191 8.95 14.13 7.20
CA ILE A 191 8.15 12.90 7.39
C ILE A 191 8.08 12.52 8.87
N ASN A 192 9.18 12.61 9.60
CA ASN A 192 9.19 12.36 11.05
C ASN A 192 8.32 13.38 11.80
N ASP A 193 8.44 14.68 11.47
CA ASP A 193 7.68 15.77 12.09
C ASP A 193 6.16 15.64 11.86
N HIS A 194 5.75 15.11 10.71
CA HIS A 194 4.35 14.82 10.41
C HIS A 194 3.87 13.57 11.17
N ASN A 195 4.73 12.57 11.34
CA ASN A 195 4.40 11.30 11.98
C ASN A 195 4.70 11.27 13.49
N LYS A 196 4.30 12.30 14.25
CA LYS A 196 4.60 12.41 15.71
C LYS A 196 4.11 11.23 16.57
N SER A 197 3.16 10.44 16.07
CA SER A 197 2.68 9.22 16.73
C SER A 197 3.58 8.00 16.52
N LYS A 198 4.62 8.12 15.68
CA LYS A 198 5.62 7.11 15.40
C LYS A 198 6.97 7.54 15.98
N PRO A 199 7.81 6.59 16.40
CA PRO A 199 9.17 6.86 16.81
C PRO A 199 9.96 7.52 15.68
N PHE A 200 10.81 8.46 16.07
CA PHE A 200 11.73 9.09 15.15
C PHE A 200 12.65 8.03 14.54
N SER A 201 12.89 8.10 13.25
CA SER A 201 13.83 7.18 12.61
C SER A 201 14.55 7.83 11.43
N PRO A 202 15.83 7.49 11.18
CA PRO A 202 16.48 7.81 9.91
C PRO A 202 15.72 7.20 8.72
N PHE A 203 15.08 6.04 8.90
CA PHE A 203 14.14 5.43 7.95
C PHE A 203 12.71 5.52 8.50
N PRO A 204 12.02 6.66 8.30
CA PRO A 204 10.73 6.90 8.92
C PRO A 204 9.60 6.09 8.30
N TYR A 205 8.47 6.01 9.00
CA TYR A 205 7.23 5.46 8.46
C TYR A 205 6.82 6.22 7.19
N GLY A 206 6.70 5.52 6.06
CA GLY A 206 6.44 6.10 4.75
C GLY A 206 7.67 6.32 3.87
N ILE A 207 8.84 5.76 4.21
CA ILE A 207 10.06 5.86 3.39
C ILE A 207 9.95 5.16 2.02
N ASP A 208 9.26 4.02 1.99
CA ASP A 208 8.90 3.30 0.77
C ASP A 208 7.97 4.12 -0.12
N GLU A 209 7.01 4.81 0.48
CA GLU A 209 6.12 5.71 -0.22
C GLU A 209 6.82 6.97 -0.71
N LEU A 210 7.81 7.49 0.03
CA LEU A 210 8.71 8.53 -0.46
C LEU A 210 9.49 8.03 -1.69
N PHE A 211 10.02 6.81 -1.66
CA PHE A 211 10.73 6.23 -2.79
C PHE A 211 9.83 6.11 -4.03
N VAL A 212 8.64 5.53 -3.90
CA VAL A 212 7.75 5.37 -5.06
C VAL A 212 7.18 6.70 -5.55
N SER A 213 6.83 7.62 -4.65
CA SER A 213 6.32 8.95 -5.02
C SER A 213 7.40 9.90 -5.56
N SER A 214 8.68 9.49 -5.53
CA SER A 214 9.77 10.24 -6.15
C SER A 214 10.37 9.48 -7.32
N SER A 215 11.19 8.48 -7.05
CA SER A 215 12.03 7.81 -8.04
C SER A 215 11.21 7.03 -9.06
N ILE A 216 10.18 6.31 -8.62
CA ILE A 216 9.27 5.58 -9.52
C ILE A 216 8.35 6.57 -10.23
N TYR A 217 7.73 7.49 -9.51
CA TYR A 217 6.82 8.51 -10.04
C TYR A 217 7.44 9.31 -11.20
N ASP A 218 8.62 9.90 -10.99
CA ASP A 218 9.32 10.71 -11.99
C ASP A 218 9.74 9.89 -13.21
N TRP A 219 10.00 8.59 -13.01
CA TRP A 219 10.34 7.68 -14.09
C TRP A 219 9.13 7.32 -14.95
N ILE A 220 7.97 7.08 -14.31
CA ILE A 220 6.69 6.82 -14.98
C ILE A 220 6.27 8.03 -15.80
N LYS A 221 6.30 9.22 -15.19
CA LYS A 221 5.82 10.48 -15.80
C LYS A 221 6.48 10.82 -17.14
N ARG A 222 7.71 10.36 -17.36
CA ARG A 222 8.51 10.64 -18.58
C ARG A 222 8.33 9.60 -19.70
N ARG A 223 7.36 8.71 -19.56
CA ARG A 223 7.08 7.60 -20.50
C ARG A 223 5.64 7.65 -20.94
N ASP A 224 5.25 6.75 -21.84
CA ASP A 224 3.87 6.58 -22.30
C ASP A 224 3.28 5.30 -21.68
N PHE A 225 2.59 5.47 -20.55
CA PHE A 225 1.90 4.40 -19.85
C PHE A 225 0.46 4.81 -19.56
N LYS A 226 -0.44 3.83 -19.60
CA LYS A 226 -1.79 3.95 -19.06
C LYS A 226 -1.78 3.66 -17.58
N ILE A 227 -2.34 4.58 -16.79
CA ILE A 227 -2.35 4.50 -15.33
C ILE A 227 -3.79 4.40 -14.82
N CYS A 228 -4.02 3.46 -13.91
CA CYS A 228 -5.26 3.34 -13.15
C CYS A 228 -5.05 3.85 -11.72
N LEU A 229 -5.56 5.04 -11.43
CA LEU A 229 -5.56 5.58 -10.07
C LEU A 229 -6.73 5.00 -9.29
N TYR A 230 -6.44 4.28 -8.21
CA TYR A 230 -7.41 3.87 -7.21
C TYR A 230 -7.49 4.97 -6.17
N LEU A 231 -8.48 5.83 -6.32
CA LEU A 231 -8.60 6.94 -5.42
C LEU A 231 -9.15 6.41 -4.08
N ASP A 232 -8.29 6.42 -3.06
CA ASP A 232 -8.63 6.09 -1.68
C ASP A 232 -9.05 7.37 -0.99
N PHE A 233 -10.23 7.32 -0.41
CA PHE A 233 -10.90 8.49 0.07
C PHE A 233 -11.18 8.41 1.57
N LEU A 234 -11.13 7.22 2.18
CA LEU A 234 -12.28 6.91 3.02
C LEU A 234 -12.03 5.97 4.20
N ILE A 235 -10.94 6.14 4.95
CA ILE A 235 -10.96 5.69 6.35
C ILE A 235 -10.82 6.85 7.31
N HIS A 236 -9.85 7.73 7.12
CA HIS A 236 -9.55 8.71 8.16
C HIS A 236 -10.59 9.84 8.21
N GLU A 237 -10.79 10.58 7.11
CA GLU A 237 -11.69 11.76 7.09
C GLU A 237 -13.15 11.40 7.35
N LEU A 238 -13.67 10.30 6.78
CA LEU A 238 -15.03 9.86 7.07
C LEU A 238 -15.19 9.38 8.51
N ARG A 239 -14.20 8.66 9.06
CA ARG A 239 -14.25 8.25 10.47
C ARG A 239 -14.21 9.47 11.39
N LEU A 240 -13.31 10.42 11.13
CA LEU A 240 -13.25 11.68 11.87
C LEU A 240 -14.57 12.45 11.75
N PHE A 241 -15.15 12.54 10.56
CA PHE A 241 -16.45 13.19 10.36
C PHE A 241 -17.56 12.51 11.19
N ILE A 242 -17.64 11.18 11.17
CA ILE A 242 -18.65 10.43 11.94
C ILE A 242 -18.47 10.64 13.44
N ILE A 243 -17.23 10.56 13.93
CA ILE A 243 -16.89 10.77 15.36
C ILE A 243 -17.23 12.21 15.76
N ASN A 244 -16.75 13.20 15.01
CA ASN A 244 -16.91 14.62 15.35
C ASN A 244 -18.36 15.11 15.27
N ASN A 245 -19.23 14.41 14.55
CA ASN A 245 -20.65 14.76 14.40
C ASN A 245 -21.60 13.82 15.15
N ASN A 246 -21.11 12.92 16.01
CA ASN A 246 -21.92 11.98 16.81
C ASN A 246 -22.94 11.17 15.98
N LEU A 247 -22.58 10.77 14.76
CA LEU A 247 -23.49 10.10 13.82
C LEU A 247 -23.66 8.59 14.11
N THR A 248 -23.42 8.16 15.34
CA THR A 248 -22.72 6.91 15.61
C THR A 248 -23.55 5.66 15.32
N GLU A 249 -24.73 5.40 15.87
CA GLU A 249 -25.23 4.01 15.77
C GLU A 249 -25.65 3.54 14.36
N LYS A 250 -26.40 4.38 13.62
CA LYS A 250 -26.89 4.01 12.27
C LYS A 250 -25.78 4.07 11.22
N TYR A 251 -24.97 5.13 11.23
CA TYR A 251 -23.96 5.35 10.18
C TYR A 251 -22.66 4.60 10.46
N GLU A 252 -22.27 4.42 11.72
CA GLU A 252 -21.17 3.53 12.06
C GLU A 252 -21.51 2.10 11.66
N LYS A 253 -22.74 1.62 11.86
CA LYS A 253 -23.13 0.29 11.38
C LYS A 253 -23.02 0.17 9.86
N ILE A 254 -23.52 1.15 9.10
CA ILE A 254 -23.43 1.15 7.63
C ILE A 254 -21.97 1.21 7.15
N VAL A 255 -21.15 2.08 7.72
CA VAL A 255 -19.73 2.25 7.33
C VAL A 255 -18.91 1.07 7.83
N TYR A 256 -18.94 0.75 9.12
CA TYR A 256 -18.14 -0.31 9.70
C TYR A 256 -18.49 -1.71 9.14
N GLN A 257 -19.76 -2.04 8.94
CA GLN A 257 -20.15 -3.35 8.41
C GLN A 257 -19.90 -3.48 6.91
N ASN A 258 -20.17 -2.43 6.11
CA ASN A 258 -20.02 -2.52 4.65
C ASN A 258 -18.63 -2.09 4.13
N TYR A 259 -17.96 -1.17 4.82
CA TYR A 259 -16.64 -0.64 4.44
C TYR A 259 -15.50 -1.42 5.12
N ILE A 260 -15.60 -1.66 6.44
CA ILE A 260 -14.48 -2.15 7.29
C ILE A 260 -14.53 -3.66 7.55
N LYS A 261 -15.68 -4.33 7.43
CA LYS A 261 -15.79 -5.79 7.69
C LYS A 261 -16.11 -6.66 6.46
N ARG A 262 -16.64 -6.09 5.37
CA ARG A 262 -17.02 -6.76 4.10
C ARG A 262 -17.42 -8.24 4.24
N LEU A 263 -18.49 -8.51 4.99
CA LEU A 263 -19.19 -9.79 5.02
C LEU A 263 -20.40 -9.84 4.04
N THR A 264 -20.74 -8.72 3.40
CA THR A 264 -21.96 -8.58 2.55
C THR A 264 -21.63 -8.01 1.17
N PRO A 265 -22.28 -8.47 0.08
CA PRO A 265 -22.09 -7.91 -1.25
C PRO A 265 -22.39 -6.41 -1.28
N ILE A 266 -21.44 -5.62 -1.78
CA ILE A 266 -21.51 -4.15 -1.83
C ILE A 266 -22.74 -3.66 -2.59
N LYS A 267 -23.22 -4.42 -3.59
CA LYS A 267 -24.28 -4.00 -4.52
C LYS A 267 -25.55 -3.52 -3.80
N ASP A 268 -25.96 -4.21 -2.73
CA ASP A 268 -27.22 -3.93 -2.05
C ASP A 268 -27.12 -2.70 -1.14
N SER A 269 -25.93 -2.43 -0.59
CA SER A 269 -25.68 -1.30 0.30
C SER A 269 -25.10 -0.06 -0.42
N LEU A 270 -24.75 -0.19 -1.70
CA LEU A 270 -24.07 0.84 -2.47
C LEU A 270 -24.87 2.16 -2.57
N PRO A 271 -26.20 2.17 -2.81
CA PRO A 271 -26.96 3.42 -2.83
C PRO A 271 -26.94 4.15 -1.48
N ALA A 272 -27.08 3.42 -0.37
CA ALA A 272 -27.06 3.99 0.97
C ALA A 272 -25.69 4.58 1.31
N ILE A 273 -24.61 3.87 0.93
CA ILE A 273 -23.24 4.35 1.12
C ILE A 273 -23.00 5.60 0.26
N LYS A 274 -23.39 5.61 -1.02
CA LYS A 274 -23.25 6.79 -1.88
C LYS A 274 -23.93 8.03 -1.30
N ASN A 275 -25.15 7.88 -0.81
CA ASN A 275 -25.89 9.00 -0.21
C ASN A 275 -25.20 9.52 1.05
N LEU A 276 -24.72 8.63 1.93
CA LEU A 276 -23.92 9.02 3.09
C LEU A 276 -22.66 9.77 2.66
N LEU A 277 -21.93 9.25 1.67
CA LEU A 277 -20.70 9.85 1.19
C LEU A 277 -20.94 11.25 0.60
N ARG A 278 -22.00 11.47 -0.16
CA ARG A 278 -22.36 12.81 -0.67
C ARG A 278 -22.55 13.82 0.45
N ILE A 279 -23.25 13.44 1.52
CA ILE A 279 -23.49 14.31 2.68
C ILE A 279 -22.15 14.63 3.36
N CYS A 280 -21.35 13.62 3.67
CA CYS A 280 -20.06 13.80 4.34
C CYS A 280 -19.11 14.68 3.50
N TYR A 281 -19.02 14.42 2.20
CA TYR A 281 -18.08 15.13 1.33
C TYR A 281 -18.45 16.57 1.04
N THR A 282 -19.75 16.89 1.04
CA THR A 282 -20.19 18.29 0.96
C THR A 282 -19.60 19.12 2.10
N GLU A 283 -19.48 18.55 3.31
CA GLU A 283 -18.87 19.23 4.46
C GLU A 283 -17.34 19.14 4.44
N ILE A 284 -16.76 17.99 4.06
CA ILE A 284 -15.30 17.82 3.99
C ILE A 284 -14.69 18.79 2.98
N VAL A 285 -15.32 19.01 1.83
CA VAL A 285 -14.85 19.93 0.77
C VAL A 285 -14.69 21.36 1.28
N LYS A 286 -15.56 21.81 2.19
CA LYS A 286 -15.45 23.16 2.78
C LYS A 286 -14.14 23.37 3.54
N LYS A 287 -13.62 22.31 4.18
CA LYS A 287 -12.35 22.32 4.92
C LYS A 287 -11.16 21.91 4.06
N ASN A 288 -11.41 21.04 3.08
CA ASN A 288 -10.40 20.43 2.22
C ASN A 288 -10.83 20.54 0.75
N PRO A 289 -10.57 21.68 0.07
CA PRO A 289 -11.00 21.89 -1.31
C PRO A 289 -10.48 20.84 -2.31
N CYS A 290 -9.34 20.20 -2.00
CA CYS A 290 -8.79 19.07 -2.74
C CYS A 290 -9.75 17.87 -2.85
N ALA A 291 -10.73 17.75 -1.96
CA ALA A 291 -11.74 16.69 -2.00
C ALA A 291 -12.84 16.93 -3.04
N GLN A 292 -12.88 18.10 -3.70
CA GLN A 292 -13.93 18.47 -4.66
C GLN A 292 -14.04 17.45 -5.79
N GLN A 293 -12.90 16.98 -6.31
CA GLN A 293 -12.86 15.97 -7.37
C GLN A 293 -13.67 14.72 -7.01
N TYR A 294 -13.68 14.32 -5.74
CA TYR A 294 -14.45 13.16 -5.31
C TYR A 294 -15.94 13.45 -5.21
N LEU A 295 -16.31 14.63 -4.72
CA LEU A 295 -17.70 15.04 -4.67
C LEU A 295 -18.30 15.07 -6.09
N ASP A 296 -17.52 15.53 -7.07
CA ASP A 296 -17.92 15.51 -8.48
C ASP A 296 -18.16 14.09 -8.98
N ILE A 297 -17.25 13.15 -8.66
CA ILE A 297 -17.42 11.73 -8.98
C ILE A 297 -18.67 11.16 -8.29
N LEU A 298 -18.89 11.44 -7.00
CA LEU A 298 -20.06 10.97 -6.26
C LEU A 298 -21.37 11.49 -6.86
N ASN A 299 -21.37 12.70 -7.42
CA ASN A 299 -22.55 13.33 -8.01
C ASN A 299 -22.87 12.80 -9.40
N ASP A 300 -21.92 12.21 -10.13
CA ASP A 300 -22.18 11.53 -11.40
C ASP A 300 -23.03 10.25 -11.17
N PRO A 301 -24.27 10.16 -11.72
CA PRO A 301 -25.12 8.98 -11.59
C PRO A 301 -24.51 7.72 -12.25
N LYS A 302 -23.55 7.87 -13.17
CA LYS A 302 -22.86 6.74 -13.83
C LYS A 302 -21.66 6.22 -13.04
N SER A 303 -21.19 6.95 -12.02
CA SER A 303 -20.01 6.57 -11.25
C SER A 303 -20.30 5.43 -10.25
N LEU A 304 -19.23 4.80 -9.75
CA LEU A 304 -19.29 3.89 -8.59
C LEU A 304 -20.39 2.81 -8.68
N LYS A 305 -20.54 2.12 -9.82
CA LYS A 305 -21.61 1.11 -10.02
C LYS A 305 -21.33 -0.21 -9.30
N THR A 306 -20.05 -0.54 -9.12
CA THR A 306 -19.59 -1.84 -8.61
C THR A 306 -18.56 -1.72 -7.49
N SER A 307 -18.08 -0.52 -7.24
CA SER A 307 -17.09 -0.21 -6.22
C SER A 307 -17.37 1.17 -5.63
N ILE A 308 -16.84 1.41 -4.44
CA ILE A 308 -16.82 2.72 -3.77
C ILE A 308 -15.44 3.39 -3.87
N PHE A 309 -14.47 2.71 -4.48
CA PHE A 309 -13.16 3.27 -4.81
C PHE A 309 -13.22 3.68 -6.30
N PRO A 310 -13.39 4.97 -6.62
CA PRO A 310 -13.32 5.41 -7.99
C PRO A 310 -11.99 5.04 -8.61
N LYS A 311 -12.09 4.71 -9.89
CA LYS A 311 -10.93 4.55 -10.74
C LYS A 311 -10.85 5.76 -11.64
N LEU A 312 -9.68 6.37 -11.71
CA LEU A 312 -9.39 7.40 -12.69
C LEU A 312 -8.31 6.86 -13.63
N LEU A 313 -8.64 6.81 -14.91
CA LEU A 313 -7.71 6.40 -15.95
C LEU A 313 -7.04 7.66 -16.51
N ILE A 314 -5.71 7.69 -16.47
CA ILE A 314 -4.91 8.80 -17.00
C ILE A 314 -3.75 8.27 -17.83
N ASN A 315 -3.14 9.17 -18.60
CA ASN A 315 -1.82 8.92 -19.15
C ASN A 315 -0.76 9.30 -18.12
N SER A 316 0.41 8.67 -18.20
CA SER A 316 1.58 9.02 -17.38
C SER A 316 2.00 10.48 -17.49
N SER A 317 1.75 11.15 -18.62
CA SER A 317 1.99 12.58 -18.78
C SER A 317 1.17 13.46 -17.83
N ASP A 318 0.05 12.94 -17.32
CA ASP A 318 -0.90 13.68 -16.48
C ASP A 318 -0.59 13.56 -14.97
N LEU A 319 0.45 12.78 -14.62
CA LEU A 319 1.03 12.69 -13.28
C LEU A 319 1.64 14.03 -12.83
#